data_AF-A0A161YL89-F1
#
_entry.id   AF-A0A161YL89-F1
#
_cell.length_a   1.000
_cell.length_b   1.000
_cell.length_c   1.000
_cell.angle_alpha   90.00
_cell.angle_beta   90.00
_cell.angle_gamma   90.00
#
_symmetry.space_group_name_H-M   'P 1'
#
loop_
_entity.id
_entity.type
_entity.pdbx_description
1 polymer ?
#
loop_
_entity_poly.entity_id
_entity_poly.type
_entity_poly.pdbx_seq_one_letter_code
_entity_poly.pdbx_strand_id
1 'polypeptide(L)'
;AVRRGSIDLAGVTSRGETVEFRLEDDGATLVGYVDGGSGADRDVFRVTLSDIGNGSYDFELLDVLDHYSSGKEDNLVLTFGFTATDSDGDTADGSFIVRVDDDGPVLGDVGSSQVDEDGLAGGNVGESYPGNTGDYSTGGSRDAATTSSRSLNISWGADDANSEVDGGASEGTGDRAVEFTSSDVAVRRGSIDLAGVTSRGETVEFR
;
A
#
# COMPACT_ATOMS: atom_id res chain seq x y z
N ALA A 1 27.06 34.77 1.45
CA ALA A 1 25.65 34.91 1.88
C ALA A 1 24.78 34.23 0.84
N VAL A 2 24.28 33.04 1.14
CA VAL A 2 23.45 32.26 0.20
C VAL A 2 22.15 33.03 -0.02
N ARG A 3 21.94 33.54 -1.24
CA ARG A 3 20.67 34.16 -1.64
C ARG A 3 19.80 33.07 -2.23
N ARG A 4 18.51 33.11 -1.87
CA ARG A 4 17.46 32.18 -2.30
C ARG A 4 17.52 31.89 -3.80
N GLY A 5 18.18 30.81 -4.20
CA GLY A 5 17.89 30.15 -5.46
C GLY A 5 16.44 29.70 -5.41
N SER A 6 15.69 29.89 -6.50
CA SER A 6 14.30 29.49 -6.59
C SER A 6 14.19 27.99 -6.36
N ILE A 7 13.74 27.61 -5.18
CA ILE A 7 13.40 26.24 -4.82
C ILE A 7 11.96 26.01 -5.30
N ASP A 8 11.76 25.16 -6.30
CA ASP A 8 10.42 24.77 -6.75
C ASP A 8 9.90 23.64 -5.87
N LEU A 9 9.46 24.01 -4.66
CA LEU A 9 8.79 23.14 -3.69
C LEU A 9 7.35 23.61 -3.44
N ALA A 10 6.77 24.34 -4.39
CA ALA A 10 5.43 24.89 -4.24
C ALA A 10 4.41 23.76 -4.16
N GLY A 11 3.62 23.74 -3.08
CA GLY A 11 2.51 22.81 -2.92
C GLY A 11 2.88 21.43 -2.40
N VAL A 12 4.10 21.24 -1.88
CA VAL A 12 4.45 20.03 -1.13
C VAL A 12 3.68 20.02 0.20
N THR A 13 2.99 18.92 0.48
CA THR A 13 2.26 18.71 1.73
C THR A 13 2.72 17.44 2.44
N SER A 14 2.45 17.37 3.74
CA SER A 14 2.68 16.21 4.60
C SER A 14 1.46 16.01 5.48
N ARG A 15 0.76 14.88 5.36
CA ARG A 15 -0.49 14.58 6.09
C ARG A 15 -1.58 15.63 5.81
N GLY A 16 -1.61 16.16 4.60
CA GLY A 16 -2.52 17.23 4.16
C GLY A 16 -2.12 18.64 4.62
N GLU A 17 -1.03 18.81 5.37
CA GLU A 17 -0.55 20.10 5.85
C GLU A 17 0.57 20.65 4.96
N THR A 18 0.66 21.96 4.78
CA THR A 18 1.69 22.57 3.92
C THR A 18 3.08 22.44 4.55
N VAL A 19 4.05 21.98 3.75
CA VAL A 19 5.46 21.97 4.14
C VAL A 19 6.08 23.34 3.87
N GLU A 20 6.59 23.95 4.93
CA GLU A 20 7.39 25.18 4.93
C GLU A 20 8.90 24.86 4.95
N PHE A 21 9.73 25.86 4.65
CA PHE A 21 11.18 25.67 4.52
C PHE A 21 11.97 26.70 5.31
N ARG A 22 12.96 26.22 6.06
CA ARG A 22 13.93 27.07 6.77
C ARG A 22 15.35 26.64 6.42
N LEU A 23 16.20 27.61 6.14
CA LEU A 23 17.64 27.41 6.09
C LEU A 23 18.19 27.64 7.49
N GLU A 24 18.95 26.69 8.00
CA GLU A 24 19.58 26.76 9.32
C GLU A 24 20.77 27.75 9.32
N ASP A 25 21.21 28.13 10.52
CA ASP A 25 22.27 29.13 10.72
C ASP A 25 23.63 28.72 10.12
N ASP A 26 23.84 27.42 9.90
CA ASP A 26 25.03 26.90 9.21
C ASP A 26 25.09 27.28 7.72
N GLY A 27 23.97 27.71 7.15
CA GLY A 27 23.83 28.06 5.74
C GLY A 27 23.96 26.88 4.77
N ALA A 28 24.02 25.64 5.27
CA ALA A 28 24.23 24.42 4.52
C ALA A 28 23.11 23.38 4.74
N THR A 29 22.31 23.54 5.78
CA THR A 29 21.18 22.65 6.10
C THR A 29 19.85 23.35 5.82
N LEU A 30 19.05 22.75 4.95
CA LEU A 30 17.67 23.13 4.68
C LEU A 30 16.73 22.11 5.36
N VAL A 31 15.77 22.61 6.13
CA VAL A 31 14.73 21.80 6.77
C VAL A 31 13.39 22.11 6.11
N GLY A 32 12.70 21.06 5.66
CA GLY A 32 11.28 21.11 5.34
C GLY A 32 10.48 20.72 6.58
N TYR A 33 9.54 21.55 7.03
CA TYR A 33 8.77 21.34 8.26
C TYR A 33 7.31 21.76 8.11
N VAL A 34 6.43 21.19 8.94
CA VAL A 34 5.06 21.68 9.13
C VAL A 34 5.01 22.51 10.41
N ASP A 35 4.45 23.73 10.32
CA ASP A 35 4.30 24.65 11.45
C ASP A 35 3.38 24.04 12.52
N GLY A 36 3.90 23.89 13.74
CA GLY A 36 3.12 23.42 14.89
C GLY A 36 2.21 24.49 15.48
N GLY A 37 2.27 25.73 14.99
CA GLY A 37 1.56 26.89 15.48
C GLY A 37 2.00 27.27 16.89
N SER A 38 1.22 26.85 17.90
CA SER A 38 1.61 27.03 19.31
C SER A 38 2.41 25.85 19.88
N GLY A 39 2.50 24.75 19.12
CA GLY A 39 3.28 23.56 19.44
C GLY A 39 4.70 23.61 18.87
N ALA A 40 5.39 22.47 18.92
CA ALA A 40 6.67 22.29 18.23
C ALA A 40 6.43 21.97 16.75
N ASP A 41 7.28 22.51 15.89
CA ASP A 41 7.30 22.17 14.46
C ASP A 41 7.61 20.69 14.25
N ARG A 42 7.07 20.14 13.17
CA ARG A 42 7.33 18.76 12.74
C ARG A 42 8.23 18.79 11.52
N ASP A 43 9.48 18.36 11.69
CA ASP A 43 10.40 18.19 10.56
C ASP A 43 9.90 17.06 9.65
N VAL A 44 9.79 17.35 8.36
CA VAL A 44 9.37 16.41 7.31
C VAL A 44 10.57 15.86 6.56
N PHE A 45 11.56 16.69 6.26
CA PHE A 45 12.83 16.23 5.69
C PHE A 45 13.96 17.21 5.99
N ARG A 46 15.20 16.74 5.84
CA ARG A 46 16.41 17.55 5.94
C ARG A 46 17.32 17.33 4.75
N VAL A 47 17.95 18.41 4.32
CA VAL A 47 18.93 18.42 3.24
C VAL A 47 20.17 19.13 3.73
N THR A 48 21.31 18.45 3.73
CA THR A 48 22.59 19.03 4.16
C THR A 48 23.58 19.01 3.01
N LEU A 49 24.24 20.13 2.78
CA LEU A 49 25.33 20.26 1.81
C LEU A 49 26.68 20.15 2.51
N SER A 50 27.63 19.51 1.85
CA SER A 50 29.05 19.51 2.22
C SER A 50 29.87 20.03 1.06
N ASP A 51 30.87 20.85 1.35
CA ASP A 51 31.87 21.33 0.39
C ASP A 51 33.15 20.47 0.42
N ILE A 52 33.17 19.38 1.18
CA ILE A 52 34.34 18.49 1.29
C ILE A 52 34.58 17.81 -0.07
N GLY A 53 35.80 17.96 -0.60
CA GLY A 53 36.20 17.35 -1.87
C GLY A 53 35.53 18.02 -3.07
N ASN A 54 34.68 17.28 -3.77
CA ASN A 54 33.90 17.80 -4.92
C ASN A 54 32.50 18.28 -4.52
N GLY A 55 32.23 18.32 -3.22
CA GLY A 55 30.92 18.56 -2.65
C GLY A 55 30.03 17.32 -2.65
N SER A 56 29.11 17.28 -1.69
CA SER A 56 28.07 16.24 -1.57
C SER A 56 26.80 16.82 -0.98
N TYR A 57 25.71 16.08 -1.11
CA TYR A 57 24.47 16.35 -0.40
C TYR A 57 23.99 15.08 0.30
N ASP A 58 23.32 15.27 1.44
CA ASP A 58 22.59 14.23 2.16
C ASP A 58 21.12 14.65 2.25
N PHE A 59 20.21 13.73 1.94
CA PHE A 59 18.76 13.92 2.06
C PHE A 59 18.21 12.88 3.03
N GLU A 60 17.49 13.34 4.04
CA GLU A 60 16.82 12.51 5.05
C GLU A 60 15.33 12.82 5.06
N LEU A 61 14.49 11.82 4.76
CA LEU A 61 13.04 11.91 4.90
C LEU A 61 12.65 11.49 6.33
N LEU A 62 12.03 12.40 7.08
CA LEU A 62 11.71 12.26 8.50
C LEU A 62 10.22 12.01 8.75
N ASP A 63 9.34 12.51 7.87
CA ASP A 63 7.91 12.22 7.86
C ASP A 63 7.40 12.05 6.43
N VAL A 64 6.16 11.57 6.29
CA VAL A 64 5.52 11.33 5.00
C VAL A 64 5.35 12.60 4.19
N LEU A 65 5.41 12.47 2.86
CA LEU A 65 5.05 13.50 1.90
C LEU A 65 3.82 13.02 1.13
N ASP A 66 2.88 13.92 0.85
CA ASP A 66 1.68 13.57 0.11
C ASP A 66 1.94 13.61 -1.39
N HIS A 67 1.48 12.57 -2.10
CA HIS A 67 1.60 12.45 -3.55
C HIS A 67 0.29 12.87 -4.25
N TYR A 68 0.38 13.27 -5.52
CA TYR A 68 -0.76 13.89 -6.23
C TYR A 68 -1.89 12.89 -6.52
N SER A 69 -1.56 11.61 -6.68
CA SER A 69 -2.54 10.56 -6.94
C SER A 69 -2.47 9.46 -5.88
N SER A 70 -3.43 9.45 -4.96
CA SER A 70 -3.58 8.36 -4.01
C SER A 70 -3.83 7.02 -4.72
N GLY A 71 -3.20 5.95 -4.22
CA GLY A 71 -3.40 4.57 -4.67
C GLY A 71 -2.83 4.25 -6.05
N LYS A 72 -1.87 5.03 -6.54
CA LYS A 72 -1.11 4.77 -7.77
C LYS A 72 0.36 5.04 -7.54
N GLU A 73 1.22 4.29 -8.22
CA GLU A 73 2.64 4.63 -8.29
C GLU A 73 2.83 6.05 -8.84
N ASP A 74 3.43 6.93 -8.05
CA ASP A 74 3.74 8.31 -8.42
C ASP A 74 5.03 8.79 -7.78
N ASN A 75 5.72 9.69 -8.48
CA ASN A 75 6.99 10.27 -8.03
C ASN A 75 6.82 11.74 -7.69
N LEU A 76 7.01 12.10 -6.42
CA LEU A 76 7.16 13.49 -6.01
C LEU A 76 8.59 13.95 -6.28
N VAL A 77 8.73 15.00 -7.11
CA VAL A 77 10.03 15.52 -7.54
C VAL A 77 10.38 16.77 -6.75
N LEU A 78 11.44 16.69 -5.93
CA LEU A 78 11.98 17.79 -5.15
C LEU A 78 13.24 18.32 -5.83
N THR A 79 13.26 19.60 -6.20
CA THR A 79 14.42 20.24 -6.84
C THR A 79 15.09 21.22 -5.88
N PHE A 80 16.36 20.97 -5.56
CA PHE A 80 17.13 21.80 -4.64
C PHE A 80 18.18 22.59 -5.42
N GLY A 81 18.10 23.92 -5.34
CA GLY A 81 19.13 24.81 -5.86
C GLY A 81 20.21 25.09 -4.82
N PHE A 82 21.45 25.26 -5.26
CA PHE A 82 22.58 25.66 -4.41
C PHE A 82 23.48 26.67 -5.13
N THR A 83 24.27 27.41 -4.36
CA THR A 83 25.30 28.32 -4.87
C THR A 83 26.64 27.92 -4.26
N ALA A 84 27.58 27.50 -5.09
CA ALA A 84 28.97 27.27 -4.69
C ALA A 84 29.73 28.60 -4.72
N THR A 85 30.63 28.82 -3.76
CA THR A 85 31.53 29.99 -3.70
C THR A 85 32.96 29.50 -3.50
N ASP A 86 33.91 29.97 -4.30
CA ASP A 86 35.31 29.58 -4.13
C ASP A 86 36.06 30.53 -3.16
N SER A 87 37.39 30.37 -3.07
CA SER A 87 38.20 31.09 -2.10
C SER A 87 38.34 32.59 -2.38
N ASP A 88 38.14 33.06 -3.61
CA ASP A 88 38.25 34.49 -3.94
C ASP A 88 36.90 35.20 -4.05
N GLY A 89 35.81 34.42 -3.93
CA GLY A 89 34.45 34.91 -3.78
C GLY A 89 33.62 34.80 -5.06
N ASP A 90 34.17 34.20 -6.12
CA ASP A 90 33.41 33.86 -7.31
C ASP A 90 32.34 32.81 -6.99
N THR A 91 31.15 32.98 -7.58
CA THR A 91 29.98 32.14 -7.30
C THR A 91 29.50 31.41 -8.54
N ALA A 92 29.07 30.16 -8.38
CA ALA A 92 28.38 29.38 -9.40
C ALA A 92 27.13 28.72 -8.84
N ASP A 93 26.01 28.81 -9.57
CA ASP A 93 24.75 28.16 -9.19
C ASP A 93 24.67 26.74 -9.77
N GLY A 94 23.99 25.85 -9.03
CA GLY A 94 23.70 24.49 -9.44
C GLY A 94 22.41 23.96 -8.81
N SER A 95 22.04 22.74 -9.19
CA SER A 95 20.90 22.06 -8.57
C SER A 95 21.05 20.54 -8.59
N PHE A 96 20.28 19.88 -7.73
CA PHE A 96 20.07 18.44 -7.75
C PHE A 96 18.60 18.11 -7.52
N ILE A 97 18.23 16.88 -7.85
CA ILE A 97 16.85 16.40 -7.77
C ILE A 97 16.81 15.20 -6.83
N VAL A 98 15.83 15.20 -5.93
CA VAL A 98 15.40 14.03 -5.16
C VAL A 98 14.04 13.60 -5.67
N ARG A 99 13.90 12.32 -6.00
CA ARG A 99 12.61 11.70 -6.35
C ARG A 99 12.17 10.88 -5.16
N VAL A 100 11.07 11.27 -4.55
CA VAL A 100 10.38 10.48 -3.53
C VAL A 100 9.35 9.65 -4.29
N ASP A 101 9.45 8.33 -4.17
CA ASP A 101 8.61 7.37 -4.89
C ASP A 101 7.53 6.89 -3.91
N ASP A 102 6.27 6.98 -4.33
CA ASP A 102 5.12 6.38 -3.65
C ASP A 102 4.69 5.16 -4.45
N ASP A 103 4.52 4.03 -3.78
CA ASP A 103 4.12 2.78 -4.40
C ASP A 103 2.61 2.54 -4.22
N GLY A 104 2.00 1.90 -5.21
CA GLY A 104 0.59 1.52 -5.14
C GLY A 104 0.43 0.05 -4.75
N PRO A 105 -0.77 -0.37 -4.31
CA PRO A 105 -1.04 -1.77 -4.09
C PRO A 105 -1.00 -2.55 -5.42
N VAL A 106 -0.32 -3.70 -5.42
CA VAL A 106 -0.18 -4.58 -6.58
C VAL A 106 -0.87 -5.91 -6.31
N LEU A 107 -1.72 -6.32 -7.25
CA LEU A 107 -2.35 -7.64 -7.27
C LEU A 107 -1.47 -8.64 -8.04
N GLY A 108 -1.01 -9.68 -7.34
CA GLY A 108 -0.38 -10.84 -7.96
C GLY A 108 -1.39 -11.92 -8.35
N ASP A 109 -0.89 -13.01 -8.94
CA ASP A 109 -1.72 -14.15 -9.33
C ASP A 109 -2.36 -14.82 -8.11
N VAL A 110 -3.69 -14.93 -8.07
CA VAL A 110 -4.37 -15.60 -6.97
C VAL A 110 -4.28 -17.13 -7.15
N GLY A 111 -3.97 -17.84 -6.07
CA GLY A 111 -3.95 -19.30 -6.11
C GLY A 111 -5.37 -19.90 -6.20
N SER A 112 -5.59 -20.85 -7.10
CA SER A 112 -6.86 -21.60 -7.20
C SER A 112 -6.95 -22.71 -6.16
N SER A 113 -7.95 -22.71 -5.28
CA SER A 113 -8.14 -23.80 -4.33
C SER A 113 -9.39 -24.63 -4.58
N GLN A 114 -9.40 -25.82 -3.98
CA GLN A 114 -10.53 -26.73 -3.98
C GLN A 114 -10.86 -27.09 -2.53
N VAL A 115 -12.14 -27.33 -2.29
CA VAL A 115 -12.68 -27.88 -1.05
C VAL A 115 -13.40 -29.19 -1.39
N ASP A 116 -13.42 -30.11 -0.44
CA ASP A 116 -14.09 -31.42 -0.57
C ASP A 116 -14.84 -31.76 0.72
N GLU A 117 -16.07 -32.28 0.53
CA GLU A 117 -17.05 -32.58 1.57
C GLU A 117 -17.30 -34.10 1.71
N ASP A 118 -16.67 -34.95 0.88
CA ASP A 118 -16.91 -36.40 0.82
C ASP A 118 -16.56 -37.14 2.13
N GLY A 119 -15.68 -36.55 2.93
CA GLY A 119 -15.34 -37.05 4.26
C GLY A 119 -16.39 -36.77 5.34
N LEU A 120 -17.32 -35.83 5.13
CA LEU A 120 -18.33 -35.44 6.11
C LEU A 120 -19.51 -36.42 6.20
N ALA A 121 -20.14 -36.49 7.38
CA ALA A 121 -21.35 -37.28 7.57
C ALA A 121 -22.51 -36.68 6.75
N GLY A 122 -22.93 -37.38 5.71
CA GLY A 122 -23.97 -36.91 4.78
C GLY A 122 -23.46 -35.96 3.69
N GLY A 123 -22.13 -35.85 3.50
CA GLY A 123 -21.55 -35.18 2.33
C GLY A 123 -21.95 -35.86 1.03
N ASN A 124 -21.82 -35.14 -0.10
CA ASN A 124 -21.82 -35.78 -1.41
C ASN A 124 -20.74 -36.86 -1.42
N VAL A 125 -20.97 -37.99 -2.06
CA VAL A 125 -19.99 -39.09 -2.10
C VAL A 125 -19.59 -39.30 -3.55
N GLY A 126 -18.33 -39.06 -3.88
CA GLY A 126 -17.68 -39.59 -5.08
C GLY A 126 -18.02 -38.87 -6.38
N GLU A 127 -17.63 -37.60 -6.49
CA GLU A 127 -17.49 -36.95 -7.81
C GLU A 127 -15.98 -36.77 -8.09
N SER A 128 -15.29 -37.83 -8.53
CA SER A 128 -13.88 -37.72 -8.93
C SER A 128 -13.77 -36.83 -10.19
N TYR A 129 -13.44 -35.55 -10.02
CA TYR A 129 -13.19 -34.65 -11.15
C TYR A 129 -11.89 -35.03 -11.90
N PRO A 130 -11.79 -34.80 -13.22
CA PRO A 130 -10.58 -35.07 -14.00
C PRO A 130 -9.39 -34.29 -13.42
N GLY A 131 -8.43 -35.00 -12.81
CA GLY A 131 -7.26 -34.42 -12.15
C GLY A 131 -7.14 -34.75 -10.66
N ASN A 132 -8.19 -35.28 -10.03
CA ASN A 132 -8.13 -35.76 -8.65
C ASN A 132 -7.68 -37.24 -8.62
N THR A 133 -6.36 -37.49 -8.58
CA THR A 133 -5.80 -38.83 -8.41
C THR A 133 -5.72 -39.27 -6.93
N GLY A 134 -6.26 -38.47 -6.01
CA GLY A 134 -6.14 -38.67 -4.56
C GLY A 134 -7.39 -39.25 -3.90
N ASP A 135 -8.48 -39.47 -4.64
CA ASP A 135 -9.70 -40.09 -4.14
C ASP A 135 -9.45 -41.58 -3.89
N TYR A 136 -8.92 -41.88 -2.71
CA TYR A 136 -8.69 -43.23 -2.20
C TYR A 136 -10.03 -43.93 -1.98
N SER A 137 -10.57 -44.47 -3.06
CA SER A 137 -11.58 -45.51 -2.98
C SER A 137 -11.00 -46.67 -2.13
N THR A 138 -11.74 -47.04 -1.08
CA THR A 138 -11.52 -48.19 -0.20
C THR A 138 -10.42 -48.09 0.88
N GLY A 139 -10.76 -47.44 2.00
CA GLY A 139 -10.19 -47.75 3.32
C GLY A 139 -9.01 -46.89 3.79
N GLY A 140 -8.62 -45.86 3.04
CA GLY A 140 -7.65 -44.83 3.44
C GLY A 140 -8.32 -43.51 3.81
N SER A 141 -7.58 -42.63 4.50
CA SER A 141 -8.05 -41.38 5.12
C SER A 141 -9.09 -40.59 4.31
N ARG A 142 -10.22 -40.27 4.96
CA ARG A 142 -11.24 -39.35 4.44
C ARG A 142 -10.67 -37.93 4.48
N ASP A 143 -10.27 -37.38 3.33
CA ASP A 143 -9.93 -35.96 3.26
C ASP A 143 -11.23 -35.14 3.25
N ALA A 144 -11.49 -34.44 4.35
CA ALA A 144 -12.57 -33.45 4.46
C ALA A 144 -11.92 -32.06 4.49
N ALA A 145 -11.44 -31.59 3.34
CA ALA A 145 -10.92 -30.24 3.23
C ALA A 145 -12.08 -29.26 3.00
N THR A 146 -12.88 -29.04 4.06
CA THR A 146 -14.07 -28.15 4.03
C THR A 146 -13.69 -26.67 4.12
N THR A 147 -12.40 -26.40 4.31
CA THR A 147 -11.84 -25.06 4.39
C THR A 147 -10.60 -24.98 3.53
N SER A 148 -10.44 -23.84 2.86
CA SER A 148 -9.23 -23.54 2.10
C SER A 148 -8.80 -22.11 2.39
N SER A 149 -7.57 -21.96 2.88
CA SER A 149 -6.89 -20.68 2.95
C SER A 149 -5.87 -20.58 1.82
N ARG A 150 -5.95 -19.51 1.03
CA ARG A 150 -4.93 -19.14 0.06
C ARG A 150 -4.62 -17.66 0.18
N SER A 151 -3.39 -17.31 -0.18
CA SER A 151 -2.99 -15.92 -0.32
C SER A 151 -3.76 -15.28 -1.46
N LEU A 152 -4.26 -14.07 -1.24
CA LEU A 152 -4.79 -13.20 -2.28
C LEU A 152 -3.67 -12.52 -3.09
N ASN A 153 -2.41 -12.70 -2.68
CA ASN A 153 -1.21 -12.14 -3.32
C ASN A 153 -1.30 -10.61 -3.54
N ILE A 154 -1.86 -9.92 -2.55
CA ILE A 154 -1.87 -8.45 -2.51
C ILE A 154 -0.56 -7.99 -1.87
N SER A 155 0.21 -7.19 -2.61
CA SER A 155 1.33 -6.42 -2.09
C SER A 155 0.84 -5.00 -1.82
N TRP A 156 0.89 -4.54 -0.58
CA TRP A 156 0.33 -3.25 -0.17
C TRP A 156 1.35 -2.11 -0.18
N GLY A 157 2.55 -2.33 -0.73
CA GLY A 157 3.60 -1.31 -0.75
C GLY A 157 3.93 -0.69 0.61
N ALA A 158 4.20 0.61 0.60
CA ALA A 158 4.47 1.50 1.71
C ALA A 158 3.20 2.09 2.34
N ASP A 159 2.01 1.83 1.78
CA ASP A 159 0.72 2.19 2.41
C ASP A 159 0.72 1.68 3.87
N ASP A 160 0.26 2.45 4.84
CA ASP A 160 0.34 2.06 6.25
C ASP A 160 -0.65 0.94 6.61
N ALA A 161 -0.45 0.33 7.78
CA ALA A 161 -1.37 -0.70 8.26
C ALA A 161 -2.68 -0.02 8.67
N ASN A 162 -3.82 -0.54 8.18
CA ASN A 162 -5.14 -0.10 8.61
C ASN A 162 -5.20 0.04 10.14
N SER A 163 -5.23 1.29 10.62
CA SER A 163 -5.12 1.61 12.04
C SER A 163 -6.46 1.43 12.78
N GLU A 164 -7.57 1.33 12.05
CA GLU A 164 -8.93 1.15 12.55
C GLU A 164 -9.60 -0.08 11.92
N VAL A 165 -10.05 -1.05 12.71
CA VAL A 165 -10.73 -2.24 12.17
C VAL A 165 -12.19 -1.91 11.84
N ASP A 166 -12.42 -1.26 10.71
CA ASP A 166 -13.75 -0.82 10.26
C ASP A 166 -14.13 -1.30 8.84
N GLY A 167 -13.28 -2.11 8.22
CA GLY A 167 -13.48 -2.57 6.85
C GLY A 167 -12.98 -1.59 5.77
N GLY A 168 -12.14 -0.61 6.16
CA GLY A 168 -11.58 0.44 5.32
C GLY A 168 -12.55 1.57 5.02
N ALA A 169 -13.36 1.91 6.01
CA ALA A 169 -14.41 2.91 5.92
C ALA A 169 -14.00 4.23 6.57
N SER A 170 -12.77 4.37 7.08
CA SER A 170 -12.34 5.59 7.73
C SER A 170 -12.05 6.64 6.67
N GLU A 171 -12.50 7.87 6.91
CA GLU A 171 -12.17 9.00 6.05
C GLU A 171 -10.70 9.39 6.28
N GLY A 172 -9.79 8.65 5.66
CA GLY A 172 -8.35 8.84 5.75
C GLY A 172 -7.62 8.19 4.57
N THR A 173 -6.48 8.78 4.18
CA THR A 173 -5.53 8.17 3.25
C THR A 173 -4.72 7.12 4.03
N GLY A 174 -5.02 5.83 3.89
CA GLY A 174 -4.25 4.76 4.58
C GLY A 174 -5.00 3.46 4.89
N ASP A 175 -6.31 3.38 4.64
CA ASP A 175 -7.07 2.18 4.99
C ASP A 175 -6.88 1.04 3.98
N ARG A 176 -6.22 -0.03 4.40
CA ARG A 176 -6.19 -1.30 3.67
C ARG A 176 -7.46 -2.09 3.93
N ALA A 177 -8.24 -2.37 2.88
CA ALA A 177 -9.45 -3.20 2.97
C ALA A 177 -9.59 -4.23 1.84
N VAL A 178 -10.27 -5.31 2.19
CA VAL A 178 -10.75 -6.33 1.24
C VAL A 178 -12.25 -6.47 1.49
N GLU A 179 -13.06 -6.14 0.49
CA GLU A 179 -14.51 -6.24 0.57
C GLU A 179 -15.04 -7.30 -0.40
N PHE A 180 -15.95 -8.15 0.07
CA PHE A 180 -16.74 -9.00 -0.82
C PHE A 180 -17.86 -8.16 -1.44
N THR A 181 -17.82 -7.95 -2.75
CA THR A 181 -18.96 -7.34 -3.46
C THR A 181 -20.02 -8.39 -3.74
N SER A 182 -21.29 -7.98 -3.75
CA SER A 182 -22.44 -8.86 -4.01
C SER A 182 -22.58 -9.33 -5.46
N SER A 183 -21.64 -8.95 -6.33
CA SER A 183 -21.78 -9.06 -7.79
C SER A 183 -21.50 -10.47 -8.33
N ASP A 184 -20.56 -11.22 -7.73
CA ASP A 184 -19.97 -12.42 -8.38
C ASP A 184 -19.78 -13.63 -7.45
N VAL A 185 -20.72 -13.92 -6.55
CA VAL A 185 -20.84 -15.30 -6.02
C VAL A 185 -21.54 -16.16 -7.06
N ALA A 186 -20.82 -16.51 -8.13
CA ALA A 186 -21.33 -17.41 -9.16
C ALA A 186 -21.25 -18.86 -8.66
N VAL A 187 -22.34 -19.37 -8.08
CA VAL A 187 -22.46 -20.82 -7.86
C VAL A 187 -22.71 -21.48 -9.22
N ARG A 188 -21.66 -21.99 -9.87
CA ARG A 188 -21.79 -22.84 -11.05
C ARG A 188 -22.31 -24.21 -10.63
N ARG A 189 -23.60 -24.29 -10.37
CA ARG A 189 -24.28 -25.56 -10.15
C ARG A 189 -24.48 -26.21 -11.52
N GLY A 190 -23.81 -27.33 -11.78
CA GLY A 190 -24.42 -28.36 -12.62
C GLY A 190 -25.81 -28.66 -12.08
N SER A 191 -26.78 -28.95 -12.95
CA SER A 191 -28.20 -29.16 -12.63
C SER A 191 -28.41 -29.76 -11.23
N ILE A 192 -28.83 -28.93 -10.26
CA ILE A 192 -29.24 -29.45 -8.95
C ILE A 192 -30.70 -29.84 -9.04
N ASP A 193 -30.95 -31.13 -8.90
CA ASP A 193 -32.26 -31.62 -8.51
C ASP A 193 -32.52 -31.15 -7.07
N LEU A 194 -33.42 -30.18 -6.92
CA LEU A 194 -33.79 -29.58 -5.64
C LEU A 194 -34.86 -30.39 -4.90
N ALA A 195 -35.30 -31.53 -5.46
CA ALA A 195 -36.25 -32.40 -4.80
C ALA A 195 -35.65 -32.93 -3.49
N GLY A 196 -36.13 -32.41 -2.36
CA GLY A 196 -35.75 -32.87 -1.02
C GLY A 196 -34.78 -31.97 -0.25
N VAL A 197 -34.43 -30.79 -0.77
CA VAL A 197 -33.64 -29.82 0.01
C VAL A 197 -34.51 -29.25 1.14
N THR A 198 -34.11 -29.49 2.39
CA THR A 198 -34.78 -28.94 3.58
C THR A 198 -33.84 -28.08 4.41
N SER A 199 -34.38 -27.02 5.02
CA SER A 199 -33.71 -26.21 6.03
C SER A 199 -34.44 -26.37 7.35
N ARG A 200 -33.77 -26.89 8.38
CA ARG A 200 -34.37 -27.25 9.68
C ARG A 200 -35.59 -28.18 9.56
N GLY A 201 -35.62 -29.02 8.54
CA GLY A 201 -36.69 -29.98 8.27
C GLY A 201 -37.86 -29.43 7.45
N GLU A 202 -37.84 -28.15 7.05
CA GLU A 202 -38.84 -27.58 6.15
C GLU A 202 -38.32 -27.52 4.71
N THR A 203 -39.19 -27.80 3.74
CA THR A 203 -38.86 -27.71 2.32
C THR A 203 -38.51 -26.27 1.97
N VAL A 204 -37.35 -26.08 1.33
CA VAL A 204 -36.94 -24.76 0.88
C VAL A 204 -37.72 -24.39 -0.37
N GLU A 205 -38.60 -23.39 -0.26
CA GLU A 205 -39.28 -22.76 -1.41
C GLU A 205 -38.64 -21.41 -1.71
N PHE A 206 -38.38 -21.13 -2.99
CA PHE A 206 -37.95 -19.81 -3.45
C PHE A 206 -39.15 -19.01 -3.98
N ARG A 207 -39.18 -17.70 -3.73
CA ARG A 207 -40.06 -16.75 -4.43
C ARG A 207 -39.29 -16.00 -5.50
#